data_AF-A0A2T2VGJ9-F1
#
_entry.id   AF-A0A2T2VGJ9-F1
#
_cell.length_a   1.000
_cell.length_b   1.000
_cell.length_c   1.000
_cell.angle_alpha   90.00
_cell.angle_beta   90.00
_cell.angle_gamma   90.00
#
_symmetry.space_group_name_H-M   'P 1'
#
loop_
_entity.id
_entity.type
_entity.pdbx_description
1 polymer ?
#
loop_
_entity_poly.entity_id
_entity_poly.type
_entity_poly.pdbx_seq_one_letter_code
_entity_poly.pdbx_strand_id
1 'polypeptide(L)'
;MQDYNHFLMGLLIVGIWSMIASFDGLAQEEEVPAARLVKQADKMLQKGNIYAAADAYEKAFDKEQNMNTAYKLAEAHRYSRDYKNAEKWYSKVVDEAAGQFPMARYRYGLIPG
;
A
#
# COMPACT_ATOMS: atom_id res chain seq x y z
N MET A 1 -26.76 21.48 -57.82
CA MET A 1 -26.05 22.07 -56.66
C MET A 1 -26.49 21.37 -55.37
N GLN A 2 -26.31 20.05 -55.27
CA GLN A 2 -26.73 19.26 -54.09
C GLN A 2 -25.58 18.44 -53.47
N ASP A 3 -24.44 18.33 -54.16
CA ASP A 3 -23.34 17.46 -53.72
C ASP A 3 -22.26 18.16 -52.87
N TYR A 4 -22.23 19.50 -52.85
CA TYR A 4 -21.21 20.25 -52.10
C TYR A 4 -21.45 20.25 -50.58
N ASN A 5 -22.70 20.18 -50.13
CA ASN A 5 -23.03 20.20 -48.70
C ASN A 5 -22.66 18.89 -47.99
N HIS A 6 -22.59 17.76 -48.70
CA HIS A 6 -22.14 16.49 -48.13
C HIS A 6 -20.62 16.38 -48.04
N PHE A 7 -19.88 17.00 -48.98
CA PHE A 7 -18.42 16.98 -48.98
C PHE A 7 -17.81 17.97 -47.97
N LEU A 8 -18.39 19.17 -47.79
CA LEU A 8 -17.95 20.12 -46.76
C LEU A 8 -18.31 19.68 -45.32
N MET A 9 -19.42 18.98 -45.13
CA MET A 9 -19.80 18.42 -43.82
C MET A 9 -18.82 17.34 -43.33
N GLY A 10 -18.21 16.56 -44.24
CA GLY A 10 -17.23 15.54 -43.87
C GLY A 10 -15.92 16.09 -43.31
N LEU A 11 -15.45 17.25 -43.79
CA LEU A 11 -14.20 17.86 -43.36
C LEU A 11 -14.28 18.53 -41.98
N LEU A 12 -15.46 18.94 -41.52
CA LEU A 12 -15.65 19.56 -40.20
C LEU A 12 -15.71 18.54 -39.06
N ILE A 13 -16.09 17.28 -39.34
CA ILE A 13 -16.19 16.22 -38.32
C ILE A 13 -14.79 15.63 -37.99
N VAL A 14 -13.88 15.57 -38.95
CA VAL A 14 -12.52 15.04 -38.76
C VAL A 14 -11.67 15.96 -37.86
N GLY A 15 -11.87 17.29 -37.95
CA GLY A 15 -11.12 18.26 -37.14
C GLY A 15 -11.54 18.31 -35.66
N ILE A 16 -12.77 17.88 -35.33
CA ILE A 16 -13.26 17.84 -33.95
C ILE A 16 -12.84 16.54 -33.25
N TRP A 17 -12.66 15.44 -34.00
CA TRP A 17 -12.15 14.18 -33.45
C TRP A 17 -10.68 14.21 -33.06
N SER A 18 -9.85 15.06 -33.68
CA SER A 18 -8.43 15.20 -33.31
C SER A 18 -8.20 16.09 -32.09
N MET A 19 -9.22 16.83 -31.63
CA MET A 19 -9.07 17.77 -30.51
C MET A 19 -9.34 17.13 -29.13
N ILE A 20 -9.92 15.93 -29.09
CA ILE A 20 -10.25 15.23 -27.83
C ILE A 20 -9.08 14.36 -27.31
N ALA A 21 -8.13 13.97 -28.18
CA ALA A 21 -7.01 13.09 -27.80
C ALA A 21 -5.88 13.76 -26.98
N SER A 22 -6.00 15.04 -26.65
CA SER A 22 -4.99 15.76 -25.85
C SER A 22 -5.30 15.79 -24.35
N PHE A 23 -6.39 15.15 -23.90
CA PHE A 23 -6.73 15.04 -22.48
C PHE A 23 -6.59 13.61 -21.93
N ASP A 24 -5.90 12.72 -22.65
CA ASP A 24 -5.36 11.48 -22.07
C ASP A 24 -4.03 11.75 -21.36
N GLY A 25 -3.95 12.87 -20.63
CA GLY A 25 -3.02 13.02 -19.52
C GLY A 25 -3.47 12.09 -18.41
N LEU A 26 -3.28 10.79 -18.66
CA LEU A 26 -3.50 9.69 -17.73
C LEU A 26 -2.93 10.13 -16.38
N ALA A 27 -3.83 10.36 -15.43
CA ALA A 27 -3.48 10.38 -14.04
C ALA A 27 -2.79 9.04 -13.78
N GLN A 28 -1.46 9.02 -13.85
CA GLN A 28 -0.68 7.95 -13.28
C GLN A 28 -1.02 8.01 -11.80
N GLU A 29 -1.93 7.13 -11.38
CA GLU A 29 -2.19 6.90 -9.97
C GLU A 29 -0.85 6.42 -9.42
N GLU A 30 -0.07 7.37 -8.89
CA GLU A 30 1.30 7.14 -8.44
C GLU A 30 1.20 6.09 -7.34
N GLU A 31 1.49 4.83 -7.67
CA GLU A 31 1.36 3.73 -6.73
C GLU A 31 2.21 4.07 -5.51
N VAL A 32 1.55 4.28 -4.37
CA VAL A 32 2.25 4.64 -3.14
C VAL A 32 3.20 3.50 -2.79
N PRO A 33 4.52 3.74 -2.74
CA PRO A 33 5.48 2.67 -2.51
C PRO A 33 5.34 2.15 -1.07
N ALA A 34 5.61 0.86 -0.87
CA ALA A 34 5.53 0.21 0.45
C ALA A 34 6.32 0.99 1.52
N ALA A 35 7.52 1.47 1.18
CA ALA A 35 8.35 2.29 2.06
C ALA A 35 7.65 3.58 2.55
N ARG A 36 6.82 4.21 1.72
CA ARG A 36 6.06 5.41 2.12
C ARG A 36 4.94 5.06 3.10
N LEU A 37 4.28 3.91 2.92
CA LEU A 37 3.29 3.40 3.86
C LEU A 37 3.93 3.02 5.20
N VAL A 38 5.09 2.35 5.21
CA VAL A 38 5.86 2.07 6.44
C VAL A 38 6.18 3.37 7.18
N LYS A 39 6.68 4.39 6.47
CA LYS A 39 7.01 5.68 7.07
C LYS A 39 5.77 6.41 7.61
N GLN A 40 4.62 6.24 6.97
CA GLN A 40 3.35 6.78 7.46
C GLN A 40 2.88 6.06 8.73
N ALA A 41 2.98 4.73 8.74
CA ALA A 41 2.65 3.89 9.89
C ALA A 41 3.55 4.21 11.10
N ASP A 42 4.86 4.37 10.88
CA ASP A 42 5.82 4.79 11.92
C ASP A 42 5.36 6.11 12.58
N LYS A 43 4.92 7.10 11.78
CA LYS A 43 4.40 8.38 12.29
C LYS A 43 3.09 8.23 13.05
N MET A 44 2.19 7.35 12.60
CA MET A 44 0.93 7.08 13.28
C MET A 44 1.18 6.44 14.65
N LEU A 45 2.10 5.48 14.70
CA LEU A 45 2.51 4.81 15.94
C LEU A 45 3.09 5.80 16.94
N GLN A 46 3.98 6.70 16.49
CA GLN A 46 4.55 7.78 17.32
C GLN A 46 3.48 8.73 17.88
N LYS A 47 2.39 8.95 17.14
CA LYS A 47 1.24 9.75 17.59
C LYS A 47 0.28 8.99 18.49
N GLY A 48 0.54 7.71 18.78
CA GLY A 48 -0.34 6.85 19.57
C GLY A 48 -1.53 6.28 18.80
N ASN A 49 -1.61 6.50 17.48
CA ASN A 49 -2.64 5.88 16.63
C ASN A 49 -2.18 4.49 16.20
N ILE A 50 -2.21 3.55 17.15
CA ILE A 50 -1.64 2.21 16.99
C ILE A 50 -2.43 1.38 15.96
N TYR A 51 -3.77 1.45 15.98
CA TYR A 51 -4.61 0.70 15.04
C TYR A 51 -4.40 1.14 13.59
N ALA A 52 -4.41 2.45 13.32
CA ALA A 52 -4.15 2.93 11.96
C ALA A 52 -2.71 2.63 11.51
N ALA A 53 -1.75 2.58 12.44
CA ALA A 53 -0.39 2.16 12.13
C ALA A 53 -0.35 0.68 11.72
N ALA A 54 -1.06 -0.21 12.41
CA ALA A 54 -1.17 -1.62 12.05
C ALA A 54 -1.76 -1.79 10.63
N ASP A 55 -2.88 -1.14 10.34
CA ASP A 55 -3.49 -1.18 9.00
C ASP A 55 -2.54 -0.70 7.90
N ALA A 56 -1.76 0.36 8.18
CA ALA A 56 -0.80 0.90 7.24
C ALA A 56 0.42 -0.02 7.04
N TYR A 57 0.88 -0.72 8.08
CA TYR A 57 1.91 -1.75 7.96
C TYR A 57 1.42 -2.97 7.20
N GLU A 58 0.18 -3.42 7.42
CA GLU A 58 -0.41 -4.54 6.68
C GLU A 58 -0.46 -4.23 5.18
N LYS A 59 -0.99 -3.05 4.81
CA LYS A 59 -0.97 -2.59 3.40
C LYS A 59 0.44 -2.49 2.82
N ALA A 60 1.42 -2.10 3.62
CA ALA A 60 2.81 -2.05 3.19
C ALA A 60 3.37 -3.45 2.95
N PHE A 61 3.03 -4.41 3.82
CA PHE A 61 3.45 -5.81 3.70
C PHE A 61 2.79 -6.52 2.51
N ASP A 62 1.52 -6.23 2.24
CA ASP A 62 0.79 -6.76 1.08
C ASP A 62 1.41 -6.30 -0.24
N LYS A 63 1.95 -5.08 -0.27
CA LYS A 63 2.68 -4.55 -1.43
C LYS A 63 4.08 -5.14 -1.56
N GLU A 64 4.80 -5.24 -0.45
CA GLU A 64 6.15 -5.78 -0.41
C GLU A 64 6.31 -6.65 0.83
N GLN A 65 6.44 -7.96 0.64
CA GLN A 65 6.59 -8.93 1.73
C GLN A 65 7.97 -8.80 2.38
N ASN A 66 8.09 -7.80 3.24
CA ASN A 66 9.31 -7.44 3.94
C ASN A 66 9.18 -7.82 5.41
N MET A 67 10.08 -8.68 5.89
CA MET A 67 10.02 -9.18 7.28
C MET A 67 10.24 -8.10 8.33
N ASN A 68 10.94 -7.00 7.98
CA ASN A 68 11.02 -5.84 8.85
C ASN A 68 9.67 -5.15 9.00
N THR A 69 8.88 -5.06 7.92
CA THR A 69 7.50 -4.54 7.96
C THR A 69 6.60 -5.47 8.77
N ALA A 70 6.70 -6.80 8.58
CA ALA A 70 5.95 -7.77 9.37
C ALA A 70 6.30 -7.71 10.87
N TYR A 71 7.58 -7.51 11.22
CA TYR A 71 8.00 -7.30 12.60
C TYR A 71 7.40 -6.03 13.20
N LYS A 72 7.39 -4.92 12.45
CA LYS A 72 6.75 -3.66 12.88
C LYS A 72 5.23 -3.81 13.05
N LEU A 73 4.58 -4.58 12.17
CA LEU A 73 3.16 -4.93 12.29
C LEU A 73 2.89 -5.74 13.57
N ALA A 74 3.71 -6.76 13.85
CA ALA A 74 3.62 -7.55 15.08
C ALA A 74 3.79 -6.68 16.33
N GLU A 75 4.75 -5.74 16.32
CA GLU A 75 4.93 -4.77 17.39
C GLU A 75 3.72 -3.85 17.56
N ALA A 76 3.14 -3.35 16.46
CA ALA A 76 1.92 -2.53 16.52
C ALA A 76 0.76 -3.29 17.19
N HIS A 77 0.52 -4.55 16.81
CA HIS A 77 -0.48 -5.40 17.49
C HIS A 77 -0.15 -5.63 18.96
N ARG A 78 1.13 -5.84 19.31
CA ARG A 78 1.53 -5.97 20.71
C ARG A 78 1.26 -4.68 21.51
N TYR A 79 1.52 -3.51 20.92
CA TYR A 79 1.23 -2.22 21.55
C TYR A 79 -0.27 -1.98 21.74
N SER A 80 -1.12 -2.45 20.82
CA SER A 80 -2.58 -2.41 20.96
C SER A 80 -3.16 -3.51 21.84
N ARG A 81 -2.31 -4.37 22.43
CA ARG A 81 -2.66 -5.55 23.25
C ARG A 81 -3.42 -6.63 22.47
N ASP A 82 -3.37 -6.57 21.15
CA ASP A 82 -3.88 -7.61 20.26
C ASP A 82 -2.84 -8.73 20.14
N TYR A 83 -2.67 -9.47 21.23
CA TYR A 83 -1.62 -10.48 21.35
C TYR A 83 -1.81 -11.64 20.37
N LYS A 84 -3.05 -11.95 19.99
CA LYS A 84 -3.35 -13.00 19.03
C LYS A 84 -2.78 -12.68 17.64
N ASN A 85 -2.98 -11.46 17.16
CA ASN A 85 -2.38 -11.05 15.88
C ASN A 85 -0.89 -10.80 16.02
N ALA A 86 -0.42 -10.28 17.16
CA ALA A 86 1.01 -10.14 17.42
C ALA A 86 1.73 -11.48 17.34
N GLU A 87 1.21 -12.52 17.99
CA GLU A 87 1.75 -13.88 17.96
C GLU A 87 1.84 -14.43 16.53
N LYS A 88 0.74 -14.34 15.77
CA LYS A 88 0.69 -14.77 14.35
C LYS A 88 1.78 -14.11 13.50
N TRP A 89 1.97 -12.80 13.63
CA TRP A 89 2.96 -12.08 12.83
C TRP A 89 4.38 -12.33 13.34
N TYR A 90 4.55 -12.48 14.65
CA TYR A 90 5.84 -12.86 15.21
C TYR A 90 6.28 -14.25 14.80
N SER A 91 5.37 -15.23 14.76
CA SER A 91 5.68 -16.58 14.29
C SER A 91 6.17 -16.52 12.84
N LYS A 92 5.46 -15.80 11.96
CA LYS A 92 5.87 -15.62 10.56
C LYS A 92 7.28 -15.02 10.42
N VAL A 93 7.60 -13.99 11.20
CA VAL A 93 8.95 -13.37 11.19
C VAL A 93 10.01 -14.35 11.70
N VAL A 94 9.69 -15.14 12.73
CA VAL A 94 10.62 -16.14 13.26
C VAL A 94 10.83 -17.27 12.26
N ASP A 95 9.78 -17.74 11.60
CA ASP A 95 9.85 -18.85 10.64
C ASP A 95 10.63 -18.45 9.39
N GLU A 96 10.44 -17.23 8.89
CA GLU A 96 11.03 -16.76 7.63
C GLU A 96 12.37 -16.02 7.82
N ALA A 97 12.64 -15.46 9.00
CA ALA A 97 13.81 -14.62 9.27
C ALA A 97 14.37 -14.78 10.70
N ALA A 98 14.35 -16.01 11.25
CA ALA A 98 14.73 -16.36 12.62
C ALA A 98 16.05 -15.74 13.12
N GLY A 99 17.03 -15.59 12.23
CA GLY A 99 18.36 -15.05 12.54
C GLY A 99 18.48 -13.53 12.44
N GLN A 100 17.57 -12.86 11.72
CA GLN A 100 17.62 -11.42 11.49
C GLN A 100 16.89 -10.63 12.58
N PHE A 101 15.90 -11.25 13.24
CA PHE A 101 15.06 -10.61 14.25
C PHE A 101 15.11 -11.38 15.58
N PRO A 102 16.24 -11.36 16.32
CA PRO A 102 16.35 -12.07 17.60
C PRO A 102 15.30 -11.61 18.62
N MET A 103 14.90 -10.33 18.54
CA MET A 103 13.82 -9.78 19.37
C MET A 103 12.44 -10.35 19.00
N ALA A 104 12.18 -10.70 17.74
CA ALA A 104 10.92 -11.34 17.36
C ALA A 104 10.75 -12.68 18.08
N ARG A 105 11.81 -13.50 18.13
CA ARG A 105 11.79 -14.79 18.82
C ARG A 105 11.61 -14.64 20.33
N TYR A 106 12.29 -13.67 20.93
CA TYR A 106 12.10 -13.34 22.34
C TYR A 106 10.67 -12.89 22.64
N ARG A 107 10.11 -11.99 21.83
CA ARG A 107 8.75 -11.47 22.00
C ARG A 107 7.69 -12.56 21.79
N TYR A 108 7.87 -13.40 20.78
CA TYR A 108 6.99 -14.55 20.52
C TYR A 108 6.87 -15.45 21.75
N GLY A 109 7.99 -15.83 22.36
CA GLY A 109 7.99 -16.68 23.56
C GLY A 109 7.43 -16.03 24.83
N LEU A 110 7.24 -14.70 24.85
CA LEU A 110 6.67 -13.96 25.97
C LEU A 110 5.18 -13.69 25.84
N ILE A 111 4.60 -13.88 24.66
CA ILE A 111 3.17 -13.69 24.47
C ILE A 111 2.46 -14.88 25.14
N PRO A 112 1.54 -14.64 26.10
CA PRO A 112 0.71 -15.71 26.62
C PRO A 112 -0.24 -16.18 25.51
N GLY A 113 -0.13 -17.46 25.16
CA GLY A 113 -1.05 -18.14 24.24
C GLY A 113 -2.45 -18.32 24.82
#